data_AF-F3M4Q0-F1
#
_entry.id   AF-F3M4Q0-F1
#
_cell.length_a   1.000
_cell.length_b   1.000
_cell.length_c   1.000
_cell.angle_alpha   90.00
_cell.angle_beta   90.00
_cell.angle_gamma   90.00
#
_symmetry.space_group_name_H-M   'P 1'
#
loop_
_entity.id
_entity.type
_entity.pdbx_description
1 polymer ?
#
loop_
_entity_poly.entity_id
_entity_poly.type
_entity_poly.pdbx_seq_one_letter_code
_entity_poly.pdbx_strand_id
1 'polypeptide(L)' 'MTPNQQLQPLTSKELDYIVDCISNETMLAKHCAATAAASQNPAIQQALLGFVKRHEQHLDMLVNSLQTHSSVAPNQPQ' A
#
# COMPACT_ATOMS: atom_id res chain seq x y z
N MET A 1 25.83 16.35 15.05
CA MET A 1 25.49 16.63 13.63
C MET A 1 25.28 15.28 12.96
N THR A 2 24.05 14.79 12.95
CA THR A 2 23.68 13.58 12.21
C THR A 2 23.59 13.95 10.73
N PRO A 3 24.24 13.22 9.82
CA PRO A 3 24.21 13.56 8.40
C PRO A 3 22.78 13.43 7.90
N ASN A 4 22.33 14.45 7.18
CA ASN A 4 21.11 14.46 6.38
C ASN A 4 20.98 13.11 5.67
N GLN A 5 20.00 12.31 6.09
CA GLN A 5 19.50 11.20 5.30
C GLN A 5 18.75 11.85 4.14
N GLN A 6 19.53 12.28 3.14
CA GLN A 6 19.03 12.79 1.88
C GLN A 6 18.06 11.73 1.38
N LEU A 7 16.76 12.05 1.36
CA LEU A 7 15.74 11.26 0.69
C LEU A 7 16.24 11.04 -0.74
N GLN A 8 16.81 9.86 -0.98
CA GLN A 8 17.20 9.48 -2.33
C GLN A 8 15.91 9.43 -3.15
N PRO A 9 15.92 9.98 -4.37
CA PRO A 9 14.77 9.84 -5.25
C PRO A 9 14.50 8.35 -5.43
N LEU A 10 13.24 7.95 -5.27
CA LEU A 10 12.81 6.59 -5.50
C LEU A 10 13.23 6.18 -6.92
N THR A 11 13.95 5.08 -7.05
CA THR A 11 14.32 4.52 -8.34
C THR A 11 13.09 3.96 -9.03
N SER A 12 13.10 3.84 -10.36
CA SER A 12 11.99 3.23 -11.11
C SER A 12 11.63 1.83 -10.58
N LYS A 13 12.64 1.06 -10.12
CA LYS A 13 12.43 -0.26 -9.53
C LYS A 13 11.65 -0.23 -8.22
N GLU A 14 11.89 0.78 -7.38
CA GLU A 14 11.16 0.96 -6.13
C GLU A 14 9.73 1.45 -6.40
N LEU A 15 9.53 2.26 -7.44
CA LEU A 15 8.19 2.65 -7.90
C LEU A 15 7.39 1.44 -8.39
N ASP A 16 7.99 0.60 -9.24
CA ASP A 16 7.40 -0.65 -9.71
C ASP A 16 7.07 -1.58 -8.53
N TYR A 17 7.99 -1.69 -7.56
CA TYR A 17 7.76 -2.48 -6.35
C TYR A 17 6.59 -1.95 -5.51
N ILE A 18 6.44 -0.62 -5.36
CA ILE A 18 5.28 -0.04 -4.65
C ILE A 18 3.97 -0.35 -5.39
N VAL A 19 3.97 -0.26 -6.73
CA VAL A 19 2.79 -0.61 -7.54
C VAL A 19 2.41 -2.09 -7.38
N ASP A 20 3.40 -2.98 -7.33
CA ASP A 20 3.19 -4.40 -7.03
C ASP A 20 2.63 -4.61 -5.62
N CYS A 21 3.15 -3.88 -4.62
CA CYS A 21 2.62 -3.91 -3.25
C CYS A 21 1.15 -3.46 -3.20
N ILE A 22 0.78 -2.38 -3.91
CA ILE A 22 -0.62 -1.90 -3.98
C ILE A 22 -1.54 -2.97 -4.55
N SER A 23 -1.09 -3.64 -5.61
CA SER A 23 -1.85 -4.73 -6.24
C SER A 23 -2.07 -5.89 -5.27
N ASN A 24 -1.02 -6.28 -4.54
CA ASN A 24 -1.07 -7.34 -3.53
C ASN A 24 -1.98 -6.99 -2.34
N GLU A 25 -1.86 -5.79 -1.79
CA GLU A 25 -2.69 -5.30 -0.68
C GLU A 25 -4.18 -5.26 -1.07
N THR A 26 -4.49 -4.79 -2.28
CA THR A 26 -5.87 -4.78 -2.80
C THR A 26 -6.43 -6.20 -2.96
N MET A 27 -5.61 -7.14 -3.44
CA MET A 27 -6.01 -8.54 -3.58
C MET A 27 -6.27 -9.19 -2.22
N LEU A 28 -5.40 -8.97 -1.25
CA LEU A 28 -5.54 -9.51 0.11
C LEU A 28 -6.78 -8.95 0.83
N ALA A 29 -7.06 -7.65 0.69
CA ALA A 29 -8.27 -7.03 1.22
C ALA A 29 -9.54 -7.68 0.65
N LYS A 30 -9.59 -7.90 -0.67
CA LYS A 30 -10.72 -8.57 -1.33
C LYS A 30 -10.90 -10.01 -0.85
N HIS A 31 -9.81 -10.76 -0.69
CA HIS A 31 -9.88 -12.12 -0.15
C HIS A 31 -10.37 -12.14 1.30
N CYS A 32 -9.91 -11.22 2.14
CA CYS A 32 -10.38 -11.12 3.51
C CYS A 32 -11.87 -10.80 3.56
N ALA A 33 -12.34 -9.84 2.76
CA ALA A 33 -13.76 -9.49 2.67
C ALA A 33 -14.62 -10.66 2.17
N ALA A 34 -14.20 -11.34 1.10
CA ALA A 34 -14.91 -12.50 0.57
C ALA A 34 -14.97 -13.67 1.57
N THR A 35 -13.85 -13.93 2.26
CA THR A 35 -13.77 -15.00 3.25
C THR A 35 -14.58 -14.65 4.49
N ALA A 36 -14.63 -13.39 4.90
CA ALA A 36 -15.50 -12.94 5.99
C ALA A 36 -16.97 -13.16 5.63
N ALA A 37 -17.37 -12.80 4.41
CA ALA A 37 -18.74 -13.00 3.93
C ALA A 37 -19.13 -14.49 3.83
N ALA A 38 -18.18 -15.37 3.49
CA ALA A 38 -18.42 -16.82 3.40
C ALA A 38 -18.30 -17.57 4.74
N SER A 39 -17.61 -16.99 5.73
CA SER A 39 -17.38 -17.62 7.03
C SER A 39 -18.64 -17.58 7.90
N GLN A 40 -18.94 -18.68 8.59
CA GLN A 40 -20.00 -18.77 9.59
C GLN A 40 -19.49 -18.51 11.02
N ASN A 41 -18.17 -18.39 11.21
CA ASN A 41 -17.58 -18.17 12.51
C ASN A 41 -17.40 -16.66 12.78
N PRO A 42 -18.10 -16.09 13.78
CA PRO A 42 -18.09 -14.65 14.02
C PRO A 42 -16.71 -14.10 14.45
N ALA A 43 -15.89 -14.91 15.13
CA ALA A 43 -14.53 -14.49 15.50
C ALA A 43 -13.63 -14.38 14.26
N ILE A 44 -13.77 -15.31 13.30
CA ILE A 44 -13.06 -15.26 12.02
C ILE A 44 -13.53 -14.06 11.20
N GLN A 45 -14.84 -13.79 11.16
CA GLN A 45 -15.38 -12.62 10.48
C GLN A 45 -14.78 -11.32 11.03
N GLN A 46 -14.78 -11.13 12.36
CA GLN A 46 -14.19 -9.93 12.97
C GLN A 46 -12.70 -9.80 12.69
N ALA A 47 -11.94 -10.90 12.76
CA ALA A 47 -10.51 -10.88 12.46
C ALA A 47 -10.24 -10.46 11.01
N LEU A 48 -10.97 -11.05 10.05
CA LEU A 48 -10.84 -10.75 8.63
C LEU A 48 -11.24 -9.30 8.30
N LEU A 49 -12.33 -8.79 8.89
CA LEU A 49 -12.71 -7.38 8.76
C LEU A 49 -11.65 -6.45 9.34
N GLY A 50 -11.00 -6.84 10.44
CA GLY A 50 -9.85 -6.14 10.99
C GLY A 50 -8.66 -6.11 10.03
N PHE A 51 -8.41 -7.20 9.31
CA PHE A 51 -7.37 -7.25 8.28
C PHE A 51 -7.71 -6.40 7.06
N VAL A 52 -8.96 -6.38 6.59
CA VAL A 52 -9.40 -5.47 5.52
C VAL A 52 -9.03 -4.04 5.85
N LYS A 53 -9.39 -3.56 7.05
CA LYS A 53 -9.07 -2.20 7.49
C LYS A 53 -7.56 -1.93 7.54
N ARG A 54 -6.75 -2.93 7.90
CA ARG A 54 -5.29 -2.80 7.91
C ARG A 54 -4.73 -2.69 6.49
N HIS A 55 -5.21 -3.51 5.56
CA HIS A 55 -4.83 -3.44 4.15
C HIS A 55 -5.20 -2.08 3.54
N GLU A 56 -6.36 -1.51 3.89
CA GLU A 56 -6.72 -0.14 3.48
C GLU A 56 -5.74 0.91 4.02
N GLN A 57 -5.31 0.81 5.28
CA GLN A 57 -4.29 1.70 5.83
C GLN A 57 -2.93 1.57 5.13
N HIS A 58 -2.55 0.35 4.75
CA HIS A 58 -1.32 0.12 3.97
C HIS A 58 -1.44 0.73 2.57
N LEU A 59 -2.59 0.60 1.92
CA LEU A 59 -2.85 1.23 0.62
C LEU A 59 -2.71 2.75 0.70
N ASP A 60 -3.30 3.39 1.70
CA ASP A 60 -3.15 4.84 1.90
C ASP A 60 -1.68 5.25 2.07
N MET A 61 -0.90 4.46 2.82
CA MET A 61 0.54 4.70 3.00
C MET A 61 1.32 4.56 1.69
N LEU A 62 1.05 3.51 0.90
CA LEU A 62 1.71 3.27 -0.38
C LEU A 62 1.36 4.36 -1.40
N VAL A 63 0.09 4.75 -1.47
CA VAL A 63 -0.39 5.84 -2.35
C VAL A 63 0.22 7.17 -1.95
N ASN A 64 0.26 7.50 -0.66
CA ASN A 64 0.90 8.73 -0.18
C ASN A 64 2.41 8.74 -0.50
N SER A 65 3.08 7.59 -0.39
CA SER A 65 4.48 7.44 -0.79
C SER A 65 4.67 7.72 -2.29
N LEU A 66 3.78 7.22 -3.16
CA LEU A 66 3.80 7.55 -4.59
C LEU A 66 3.55 9.04 -4.85
N GLN A 67 2.53 9.64 -4.22
CA GLN A 67 2.16 11.05 -4.41
C GLN A 67 3.28 12.02 -4.00
N THR A 68 3.95 11.71 -2.88
CA THR A 68 5.10 12.47 -2.39
C THR A 68 6.25 12.46 -3.41
N HIS A 69 6.44 11.34 -4.13
CA HIS A 69 7.45 11.24 -5.19
C HIS A 69 7.00 11.80 -6.54
N SER A 70 5.72 11.69 -6.92
CA SER A 70 5.18 12.31 -8.14
C SER A 70 5.31 13.84 -8.13
N SER A 71 5.29 14.46 -6.95
CA SER A 71 5.50 15.90 -6.78
C SER A 71 6.97 16.34 -6.84
N VAL A 72 7.90 15.39 -6.74
CA VAL A 72 9.37 15.62 -6.81
C VAL A 72 9.94 15.22 -8.17
N ALA A 73 9.21 14.44 -8.98
CA ALA A 73 9.54 14.22 -10.37
C ALA A 73 9.42 15.56 -11.12
N PRO A 74 10.54 16.23 -11.47
CA PRO A 74 10.46 17.37 -12.38
C PRO A 74 9.90 16.82 -13.68
N ASN A 75 9.01 17.60 -14.32
CA ASN A 75 8.55 17.38 -15.69
C ASN A 75 9.56 16.55 -16.48
N GLN A 76 9.15 15.36 -16.93
CA GLN A 76 9.84 14.69 -18.02
C GLN A 76 10.06 15.76 -19.12
N PRO A 77 11.30 16.10 -19.47
CA PRO A 77 11.55 16.78 -20.73
C PRO A 77 11.15 15.81 -21.86
N GLN A 78 10.52 16.39 -22.87
CA GLN A 78 10.01 15.84 -24.12
C GLN A 78 10.68 14.58 -24.67
#